data_AF-A0A526V6S5-F1
#
_entry.id   AF-A0A526V6S5-F1
#
_cell.length_a   1.000
_cell.length_b   1.000
_cell.length_c   1.000
_cell.angle_alpha   90.00
_cell.angle_beta   90.00
_cell.angle_gamma   90.00
#
_symmetry.space_group_name_H-M   'P 1'
#
loop_
_entity.id
_entity.type
_entity.pdbx_description
1 polymer ?
#
loop_
_entity_poly.entity_id
_entity_poly.type
_entity_poly.pdbx_seq_one_letter_code
_entity_poly.pdbx_strand_id
1 'polypeptide(L)'
;GDATVQLLIVGLAPGLRGANRTGRPFTGDYAGDLLYSTLISHGFARGEFKARPDDGLELVGTAITNAVRCVPPENKPVGAEIATCRTFLVPTIARFPNLRAVL
;
A
#
# COMPACT_ATOMS: atom_id res chain seq x y z
N GLY A 1 14.46 3.62 -3.22
CA GLY A 1 14.07 4.46 -4.38
C GLY A 1 13.36 3.59 -5.41
N ASP A 2 12.70 4.15 -6.41
CA ASP A 2 11.84 3.34 -7.30
C ASP A 2 12.56 2.18 -7.99
N ALA A 3 13.85 2.34 -8.33
CA ALA A 3 14.68 1.28 -8.91
C ALA A 3 14.97 0.10 -7.95
N THR A 4 14.80 0.25 -6.65
CA THR A 4 15.05 -0.84 -5.68
C THR A 4 13.82 -1.72 -5.47
N VAL A 5 12.63 -1.29 -5.92
CA VAL A 5 11.38 -1.99 -5.66
C VAL A 5 11.25 -3.22 -6.54
N GLN A 6 11.12 -4.39 -5.92
CA GLN A 6 10.92 -5.69 -6.57
C GLN A 6 9.56 -6.32 -6.21
N LEU A 7 8.92 -5.87 -5.13
CA LEU A 7 7.59 -6.29 -4.70
C LEU A 7 6.67 -5.08 -4.55
N LEU A 8 5.47 -5.16 -5.12
CA LEU A 8 4.41 -4.17 -4.94
C LEU A 8 3.19 -4.83 -4.28
N ILE A 9 2.79 -4.31 -3.12
CA ILE A 9 1.53 -4.68 -2.47
C ILE A 9 0.44 -3.72 -2.96
N VAL A 10 -0.68 -4.25 -3.46
CA VAL A 10 -1.81 -3.48 -3.99
C VAL A 10 -3.06 -3.78 -3.15
N GLY A 11 -3.38 -2.87 -2.24
CA GLY A 11 -4.65 -2.90 -1.52
C GLY A 11 -5.84 -2.54 -2.41
N LEU A 12 -7.06 -2.80 -1.94
CA LEU A 12 -8.28 -2.43 -2.66
C LEU A 12 -8.45 -0.91 -2.74
N ALA A 13 -8.56 -0.26 -1.58
CA ALA A 13 -8.81 1.17 -1.42
C ALA A 13 -8.35 1.65 -0.02
N PRO A 14 -8.20 2.96 0.22
CA PRO A 14 -7.90 3.45 1.55
C PRO A 14 -9.02 3.12 2.54
N GLY A 15 -8.66 2.66 3.73
CA GLY A 15 -9.61 2.49 4.83
C GLY A 15 -10.04 3.85 5.40
N LEU A 16 -11.35 4.01 5.68
CA LEU A 16 -11.96 5.25 6.16
C LEU A 16 -11.27 5.83 7.40
N ARG A 17 -10.94 4.97 8.39
CA ARG A 17 -10.33 5.37 9.67
C ARG A 17 -8.81 5.24 9.73
N GLY A 18 -8.24 4.61 8.71
CA GLY A 18 -6.84 4.23 8.68
C GLY A 18 -5.99 5.10 7.77
N ALA A 19 -5.72 4.61 6.56
CA ALA A 19 -4.88 5.28 5.57
C ALA A 19 -5.40 6.67 5.18
N ASN A 20 -6.72 6.88 5.14
CA ASN A 20 -7.30 8.19 4.84
C ASN A 20 -6.96 9.25 5.91
N ARG A 21 -6.73 8.84 7.16
CA ARG A 21 -6.37 9.72 8.28
C ARG A 21 -4.86 9.90 8.45
N THR A 22 -4.10 8.85 8.18
CA THR A 22 -2.66 8.79 8.49
C THR A 22 -1.77 9.02 7.27
N GLY A 23 -2.32 8.94 6.05
CA GLY A 23 -1.57 9.03 4.80
C GLY A 23 -0.77 7.77 4.45
N ARG A 24 -0.65 6.80 5.37
CA ARG A 24 0.04 5.53 5.14
C ARG A 24 -0.96 4.38 4.95
N PRO A 25 -0.89 3.62 3.84
CA PRO A 25 -1.72 2.42 3.64
C PRO A 25 -1.71 1.49 4.86
N PHE A 26 -2.83 0.80 5.11
CA PHE A 26 -2.94 -0.21 6.18
C PHE A 26 -2.46 0.27 7.56
N THR A 27 -2.74 1.53 7.91
CA THR A 27 -2.33 2.08 9.21
C THR A 27 -3.56 2.38 10.05
N GLY A 28 -3.68 1.76 11.24
CA GLY A 28 -4.81 1.96 12.15
C GLY A 28 -5.91 0.89 12.09
N ASP A 29 -5.62 -0.27 11.51
CA ASP A 29 -6.43 -1.49 11.57
C ASP A 29 -5.53 -2.72 11.76
N TYR A 30 -6.13 -3.86 12.11
CA TYR A 30 -5.43 -5.12 12.34
C TYR A 30 -4.74 -5.68 11.06
N ALA A 31 -5.27 -5.36 9.88
CA ALA A 31 -4.66 -5.78 8.62
C ALA A 31 -3.26 -5.13 8.46
N GLY A 32 -3.10 -3.91 8.94
CA GLY A 32 -1.80 -3.25 9.07
C GLY A 32 -0.79 -4.01 9.90
N ASP A 33 -1.16 -4.38 11.13
CA ASP A 33 -0.27 -5.07 12.06
C ASP A 33 0.27 -6.38 11.45
N LEU A 34 -0.62 -7.15 10.81
CA LEU A 34 -0.25 -8.39 10.13
C LEU A 34 0.64 -8.13 8.89
N LEU A 35 0.26 -7.16 8.05
CA LEU A 35 1.01 -6.86 6.83
C LEU A 35 2.44 -6.40 7.18
N TYR A 36 2.58 -5.41 8.06
CA TYR A 36 3.89 -4.84 8.36
C TYR A 36 4.78 -5.80 9.16
N SER A 37 4.23 -6.58 10.09
CA SER A 37 5.00 -7.63 10.76
C SER A 37 5.51 -8.67 9.76
N THR A 38 4.67 -9.09 8.81
CA THR A 38 5.07 -10.04 7.75
C THR A 38 6.16 -9.45 6.85
N LEU A 39 6.02 -8.19 6.42
CA LEU A 39 7.04 -7.51 5.61
C LEU A 39 8.38 -7.42 6.36
N ILE A 40 8.37 -7.14 7.67
CA ILE A 40 9.58 -7.13 8.50
C ILE A 40 10.19 -8.53 8.57
N SER A 41 9.40 -9.56 8.86
CA SER A 41 9.88 -10.95 8.96
C SER A 41 10.52 -11.47 7.67
N HIS A 42 10.10 -10.95 6.51
CA HIS A 42 10.66 -11.32 5.20
C HIS A 42 11.69 -10.32 4.64
N GLY A 43 12.10 -9.32 5.42
CA GLY A 43 13.13 -8.35 5.01
C GLY A 43 12.66 -7.30 3.99
N PHE A 44 11.35 -7.18 3.77
CA PHE A 44 10.72 -6.18 2.92
C PHE A 44 10.38 -4.88 3.65
N ALA A 45 10.58 -4.85 4.95
CA ALA A 45 10.53 -3.66 5.79
C ALA A 45 11.51 -3.79 6.96
N ARG A 46 11.84 -2.68 7.60
CA ARG A 46 12.66 -2.63 8.82
C ARG A 46 12.13 -1.57 9.79
N GLY A 47 12.54 -1.66 11.04
CA GLY A 47 12.10 -0.75 12.10
C GLY A 47 10.86 -1.28 12.84
N GLU A 48 10.14 -0.37 13.49
CA GLU A 48 9.01 -0.68 14.36
C GLU A 48 7.76 0.03 13.86
N PHE A 49 6.73 -0.74 13.49
CA PHE A 49 5.42 -0.21 13.13
C PHE A 49 4.64 0.17 14.41
N LYS A 50 4.32 1.45 14.57
CA LYS A 50 3.54 1.98 15.71
C LYS A 50 2.19 2.53 15.29
N ALA A 51 1.73 2.18 14.10
CA ALA A 51 0.50 2.69 13.49
C ALA A 51 0.41 4.24 13.45
N ARG A 52 1.56 4.93 13.35
CA ARG A 52 1.65 6.39 13.25
C ARG A 52 2.55 6.81 12.08
N PRO A 53 2.28 7.96 11.44
CA PRO A 53 3.07 8.40 10.28
C PRO A 53 4.54 8.69 10.60
N ASP A 54 4.84 9.05 11.86
CA ASP A 54 6.16 9.44 12.37
C ASP A 54 6.90 8.29 13.08
N ASP A 55 6.47 7.05 12.86
CA ASP A 55 7.19 5.89 13.39
C ASP A 55 8.45 5.56 12.57
N GLY A 56 9.21 4.55 13.03
CA GLY A 56 10.49 4.18 12.45
C GLY A 56 10.40 3.14 11.33
N LEU A 57 9.21 2.84 10.81
CA LEU A 57 9.05 1.82 9.79
C LEU A 57 9.53 2.33 8.42
N GLU A 58 10.43 1.57 7.81
CA GLU A 58 10.89 1.82 6.44
C GLU A 58 10.65 0.59 5.56
N LEU A 59 10.12 0.80 4.36
CA LEU A 59 10.01 -0.26 3.35
C LEU A 59 11.36 -0.47 2.65
N VAL A 60 11.73 -1.73 2.43
CA VAL A 60 13.00 -2.15 1.83
C VAL A 60 12.69 -3.02 0.63
N GLY A 61 13.05 -2.57 -0.58
CA GLY A 61 12.76 -3.32 -1.80
C GLY A 61 11.28 -3.52 -2.13
N THR A 62 10.39 -2.87 -1.38
CA THR A 62 8.94 -3.00 -1.48
C THR A 62 8.27 -1.64 -1.55
N ALA A 63 7.12 -1.58 -2.22
CA ALA A 63 6.20 -0.45 -2.18
C ALA A 63 4.78 -0.93 -1.89
N ILE A 64 3.92 -0.02 -1.42
CA ILE A 64 2.51 -0.29 -1.16
C ILE A 64 1.67 0.78 -1.86
N THR A 65 0.60 0.37 -2.53
CA THR A 65 -0.38 1.25 -3.16
C THR A 65 -1.79 0.66 -3.04
N ASN A 66 -2.80 1.33 -3.61
CA ASN A 66 -4.16 0.83 -3.72
C ASN A 66 -4.64 0.84 -5.18
N ALA A 67 -5.51 -0.10 -5.54
CA ALA A 67 -6.13 -0.19 -6.84
C ALA A 67 -7.10 0.99 -7.09
N VAL A 68 -7.82 1.41 -6.04
CA VAL A 68 -8.67 2.60 -6.01
C VAL A 68 -8.07 3.62 -5.03
N ARG A 69 -8.04 4.90 -5.41
CA ARG A 69 -7.33 5.94 -4.63
C ARG A 69 -8.19 6.64 -3.59
N CYS A 70 -9.51 6.57 -3.71
CA CYS A 70 -10.47 7.19 -2.81
C CYS A 70 -11.16 6.12 -1.96
N VAL A 71 -11.65 6.50 -0.78
CA VAL A 71 -12.42 5.60 0.09
C VAL A 71 -13.80 5.37 -0.55
N PRO A 72 -14.15 4.16 -1.01
CA PRO A 72 -15.46 3.91 -1.59
C PRO A 72 -16.50 3.69 -0.48
N PRO A 73 -17.78 4.03 -0.71
CA PRO A 73 -18.87 3.68 0.19
C PRO A 73 -18.86 2.18 0.51
N GLU A 74 -19.08 1.84 1.79
CA GLU A 74 -19.09 0.46 2.30
C GLU A 74 -17.82 -0.37 1.99
N ASN A 75 -16.71 0.27 1.61
CA ASN A 75 -15.51 -0.41 1.12
C ASN A 75 -15.75 -1.26 -0.15
N LYS A 76 -16.71 -0.87 -1.01
CA LYS A 76 -17.09 -1.59 -2.23
C LYS A 76 -17.01 -0.65 -3.45
N PRO A 77 -15.87 -0.61 -4.15
CA PRO A 77 -15.76 0.22 -5.34
C PRO A 77 -16.61 -0.34 -6.49
N VAL A 78 -17.18 0.54 -7.30
CA VAL A 78 -17.95 0.18 -8.50
C VAL A 78 -17.07 0.15 -9.74
N GLY A 79 -17.56 -0.48 -10.82
CA GLY A 79 -16.81 -0.64 -12.06
C GLY A 79 -16.28 0.68 -12.65
N ALA A 80 -17.06 1.77 -12.57
CA ALA A 80 -16.64 3.08 -13.03
C ALA A 80 -15.46 3.66 -12.23
N GLU A 81 -15.45 3.46 -10.91
CA GLU A 81 -14.36 3.92 -10.03
C GLU A 81 -13.09 3.11 -10.28
N ILE A 82 -13.21 1.80 -10.45
CA ILE A 82 -12.10 0.89 -10.78
C ILE A 82 -11.50 1.28 -12.14
N ALA A 83 -12.34 1.46 -13.16
CA ALA A 83 -11.89 1.85 -14.50
C ALA A 83 -11.18 3.21 -14.48
N THR A 84 -11.72 4.19 -13.75
CA THR A 84 -11.11 5.51 -13.59
C THR A 84 -9.77 5.40 -12.86
N CYS A 85 -9.71 4.69 -11.74
CA CYS A 85 -8.49 4.55 -10.93
C CYS A 85 -7.40 3.74 -11.64
N ARG A 86 -7.75 2.82 -12.53
CA ARG A 86 -6.80 2.06 -13.35
C ARG A 86 -5.85 2.97 -14.14
N THR A 87 -6.32 4.13 -14.58
CA THR A 87 -5.50 5.11 -15.31
C THR A 87 -4.34 5.65 -14.48
N PHE A 88 -4.45 5.60 -13.15
CA PHE A 88 -3.38 5.97 -12.22
C PHE A 88 -2.58 4.78 -11.70
N LEU A 89 -3.20 3.60 -11.59
CA LEU A 89 -2.52 2.40 -11.13
C LEU A 89 -1.49 1.91 -12.15
N VAL A 90 -1.84 1.89 -13.44
CA VAL A 90 -0.94 1.40 -14.50
C VAL A 90 0.39 2.17 -14.53
N PRO A 91 0.42 3.52 -14.57
CA PRO A 91 1.67 4.28 -14.47
C PRO A 91 2.41 4.05 -13.14
N THR A 92 1.68 3.82 -12.04
CA THR A 92 2.30 3.55 -10.73
C THR A 92 3.07 2.24 -10.73
N ILE A 93 2.51 1.20 -11.37
CA ILE A 93 3.19 -0.09 -11.56
C ILE A 93 4.40 0.09 -12.48
N ALA A 94 4.21 0.78 -13.61
CA ALA A 94 5.26 1.01 -14.61
C ALA A 94 6.45 1.84 -14.08
N ARG A 95 6.26 2.60 -13.00
CA ARG A 95 7.30 3.38 -12.34
C ARG A 95 8.42 2.52 -11.74
N PHE A 96 8.17 1.24 -11.47
CA PHE A 96 9.13 0.34 -10.83
C PHE A 96 9.80 -0.57 -11.87
N PRO A 97 10.98 -0.19 -12.42
CA PRO A 97 11.60 -0.91 -13.53
C PRO A 97 12.08 -2.33 -13.17
N ASN A 98 12.30 -2.59 -11.89
CA ASN A 98 12.79 -3.88 -11.39
C ASN A 98 11.69 -4.70 -10.67
N LEU A 99 10.42 -4.35 -10.89
CA LEU A 99 9.30 -5.04 -10.26
C LEU A 99 9.22 -6.50 -10.74
N ARG A 100 9.17 -7.44 -9.80
CA ARG A 100 9.13 -8.89 -10.07
C ARG A 100 7.79 -9.51 -9.70
N ALA A 101 7.10 -8.96 -8.72
CA ALA A 101 5.82 -9.47 -8.24
C ALA A 101 4.88 -8.35 -7.80
N VAL A 102 3.59 -8.59 -8.00
CA VAL A 102 2.47 -7.77 -7.50
C VAL A 102 1.58 -8.69 -6.68
N LEU A 103 1.27 -8.29 -5.44
CA LEU A 103 0.36 -8.98 -4.52
C LEU A 103 -0.85 -8.13 -4.21
#